data_AF-W1J8S3-F1
#
_entry.id   AF-W1J8S3-F1
#
_cell.length_a   1.000
_cell.length_b   1.000
_cell.length_c   1.000
_cell.angle_alpha   90.00
_cell.angle_beta   90.00
_cell.angle_gamma   90.00
#
_symmetry.space_group_name_H-M   'P 1'
#
loop_
_entity.id
_entity.type
_entity.pdbx_description
1 polymer ?
#
loop_
_entity_poly.entity_id
_entity_poly.type
_entity_poly.pdbx_seq_one_letter_code
_entity_poly.pdbx_strand_id
1 'polypeptide(L)'
;MFRKLFVGGVLSAVITLTSGIGTASANTDIPWNNCYSSPELYNNGVYTKYLVKEGIVFLDIRNENGIKWYLKGFKKLYVCGMNVYVGKYEGKKI
;
A
#
# COMPACT_ATOMS: atom_id res chain seq x y z
N MET A 1 -9.63 31.13 -48.28
CA MET A 1 -8.20 31.43 -48.00
C MET A 1 -7.76 30.62 -46.79
N PHE A 2 -7.13 29.46 -47.03
CA PHE A 2 -6.52 28.65 -45.96
C PHE A 2 -5.19 29.27 -45.56
N ARG A 3 -5.18 29.95 -44.42
CA ARG A 3 -3.95 30.42 -43.77
C ARG A 3 -4.10 30.28 -42.26
N LYS A 4 -3.53 29.21 -41.70
CA LYS A 4 -2.37 29.28 -40.80
C LYS A 4 -2.16 27.91 -40.15
N LEU A 5 -1.03 27.32 -40.51
CA LEU A 5 -0.38 26.19 -39.86
C LEU A 5 0.19 26.63 -38.51
N PHE A 6 0.08 25.72 -37.53
CA PHE A 6 1.08 25.33 -36.53
C PHE A 6 2.03 26.38 -35.92
N VAL A 7 2.04 26.43 -34.59
CA VAL A 7 3.12 26.71 -33.61
C VAL A 7 2.41 27.27 -32.37
N GLY A 8 2.50 26.75 -31.16
CA GLY A 8 3.25 25.62 -30.61
C GLY A 8 2.89 25.50 -29.12
N GLY A 9 3.05 24.28 -28.59
CA GLY A 9 3.36 24.03 -27.18
C GLY A 9 2.41 24.58 -26.11
N VAL A 10 1.31 23.87 -25.86
CA VAL A 10 0.81 23.72 -24.48
C VAL A 10 0.51 22.24 -24.24
N LEU A 11 1.57 21.45 -24.13
CA LEU A 11 1.55 20.18 -23.40
C LEU A 11 1.36 20.53 -21.93
N SER A 12 0.13 20.79 -21.50
CA SER A 12 -0.22 20.78 -20.08
C SER A 12 -0.75 19.39 -19.74
N ALA A 13 0.19 18.45 -19.64
CA ALA A 13 -0.05 17.20 -18.93
C ALA A 13 -0.06 17.52 -17.43
N VAL A 14 -1.22 17.91 -16.90
CA VAL A 14 -1.44 17.88 -15.45
C VAL A 14 -2.42 16.75 -15.17
N ILE A 15 -1.79 15.63 -14.88
CA ILE A 15 -2.34 14.38 -14.40
C ILE A 15 -3.04 14.69 -13.07
N THR A 16 -4.35 14.89 -13.08
CA THR A 16 -5.15 14.85 -11.84
C THR A 16 -5.40 13.39 -11.46
N LEU A 17 -4.35 12.70 -11.02
CA LEU A 17 -4.45 11.42 -10.33
C LEU A 17 -4.40 11.68 -8.83
N THR A 18 -5.45 12.27 -8.27
CA THR A 18 -5.57 12.39 -6.82
C THR A 18 -7.02 12.40 -6.41
N SER A 19 -7.55 11.20 -6.16
CA SER A 19 -8.45 10.91 -5.03
C SER A 19 -9.00 9.49 -5.17
N GLY A 20 -8.12 8.52 -5.42
CA GLY A 20 -8.37 7.17 -4.92
C GLY A 20 -8.13 7.23 -3.42
N ILE A 21 -9.13 7.70 -2.68
CA ILE A 21 -9.17 7.66 -1.23
C ILE A 21 -9.18 6.17 -0.91
N GLY A 22 -7.99 5.61 -0.72
CA GLY A 22 -7.82 4.34 -0.06
C GLY A 22 -8.43 4.53 1.30
N THR A 23 -9.68 4.08 1.45
CA THR A 23 -10.32 3.91 2.74
C THR A 23 -9.38 3.01 3.54
N ALA A 24 -8.53 3.61 4.36
CA ALA A 24 -7.91 2.92 5.48
C ALA A 24 -9.08 2.56 6.40
N SER A 25 -9.66 1.39 6.14
CA SER A 25 -10.72 0.83 6.97
C SER A 25 -10.09 0.56 8.32
N ALA A 26 -10.39 1.45 9.27
CA ALA A 26 -9.91 1.43 10.64
C ALA A 26 -10.34 0.17 11.44
N ASN A 27 -10.99 -0.80 10.79
CA ASN A 27 -11.49 -2.02 11.40
C ASN A 27 -11.08 -3.28 10.62
N THR A 28 -9.89 -3.27 10.00
CA THR A 28 -9.38 -4.48 9.35
C THR A 28 -9.00 -5.48 10.44
N ASP A 29 -9.72 -6.59 10.53
CA ASP A 29 -9.35 -7.70 11.42
C ASP A 29 -7.97 -8.23 11.01
N ILE A 30 -7.02 -8.21 11.94
CA ILE A 30 -5.66 -8.71 11.76
C ILE A 30 -5.52 -9.92 12.70
N PRO A 31 -5.86 -11.14 12.26
CA PRO A 31 -5.80 -12.34 13.11
C PRO A 31 -4.35 -12.82 13.38
N TRP A 32 -3.34 -12.10 12.88
CA TRP A 32 -1.93 -12.47 13.04
C TRP A 32 -1.45 -12.27 14.49
N ASN A 33 -1.13 -13.35 15.19
CA ASN A 33 -0.64 -13.30 16.58
C ASN A 33 0.84 -13.73 16.73
N ASN A 34 1.56 -13.86 15.62
CA ASN A 34 2.95 -14.30 15.63
C ASN A 34 3.92 -13.12 15.68
N CYS A 35 5.09 -13.36 16.28
CA CYS A 35 6.16 -12.37 16.45
C CYS A 35 7.07 -12.22 15.25
N TYR A 36 6.80 -12.97 14.19
CA TYR A 36 7.53 -12.93 12.94
C TYR A 36 6.60 -12.53 11.80
N SER A 37 7.20 -11.94 10.76
CA SER A 37 6.48 -11.57 9.55
C SER A 37 5.96 -12.82 8.83
N SER A 38 4.74 -12.75 8.32
CA SER A 38 4.15 -13.82 7.53
C SER A 38 4.76 -13.83 6.12
N PRO A 39 4.87 -15.01 5.47
CA PRO A 39 5.16 -15.07 4.05
C PRO A 39 4.09 -14.33 3.22
N GLU A 40 4.42 -14.06 1.96
CA GLU A 40 3.49 -13.47 1.00
C GLU A 40 2.45 -14.51 0.61
N LEU A 41 1.19 -14.25 0.96
CA LEU A 41 0.05 -15.10 0.65
C LEU A 41 -0.64 -14.55 -0.60
N TYR A 42 -0.70 -15.33 -1.67
CA TYR A 42 -1.47 -14.96 -2.86
C TYR A 42 -2.84 -15.59 -2.81
N ASN A 43 -3.89 -14.77 -2.85
CA ASN A 43 -5.27 -15.25 -2.91
C ASN A 43 -6.06 -14.41 -3.92
N ASN A 44 -6.65 -15.08 -4.92
CA ASN A 44 -7.58 -14.50 -5.89
C ASN A 44 -7.12 -13.17 -6.54
N GLY A 45 -5.85 -13.08 -6.96
CA GLY A 45 -5.30 -11.88 -7.61
C GLY A 45 -4.77 -10.80 -6.67
N VAL A 46 -4.86 -11.01 -5.36
CA VAL A 46 -4.35 -10.10 -4.32
C VAL A 46 -3.29 -10.81 -3.48
N TYR A 47 -2.16 -10.16 -3.31
CA TYR A 47 -1.13 -10.57 -2.38
C TYR A 47 -1.44 -10.01 -1.00
N THR A 48 -1.25 -10.78 0.07
CA THR A 48 -1.40 -10.34 1.45
C THR A 48 -0.14 -10.69 2.21
N LYS A 49 0.40 -9.76 2.99
CA LYS A 49 1.52 -10.04 3.90
C LYS A 49 1.32 -9.35 5.24
N TYR A 50 1.77 -9.99 6.31
CA TYR A 50 1.80 -9.41 7.65
C TYR A 50 3.23 -9.08 8.00
N LEU A 51 3.53 -7.80 8.21
CA LEU A 51 4.85 -7.33 8.57
C LEU A 51 4.89 -7.01 10.06
N VAL A 52 5.75 -7.72 10.78
CA VAL A 52 5.99 -7.49 12.20
C VAL A 52 7.23 -6.60 12.34
N LYS A 53 7.10 -5.48 13.06
CA LYS A 53 8.19 -4.54 13.33
C LYS A 53 8.12 -4.04 14.77
N GLU A 54 9.27 -3.72 15.32
CA GLU A 54 9.37 -2.94 16.55
C GLU A 54 9.06 -1.47 16.23
N GLY A 55 8.02 -0.92 16.85
CA GLY A 55 7.50 0.41 16.58
C GLY A 55 6.49 0.52 15.43
N ILE A 56 5.89 1.70 15.28
CA ILE A 56 4.82 1.99 14.31
C ILE A 56 5.33 2.39 12.92
N VAL A 57 6.50 1.91 12.52
CA VAL A 57 7.16 2.30 11.25
C VAL A 57 6.57 1.52 10.07
N PHE A 58 5.31 1.81 9.75
CA PHE A 58 4.59 1.26 8.62
C PHE A 58 4.44 2.33 7.53
N LEU A 59 4.87 1.99 6.32
CA LEU A 59 4.72 2.85 5.16
C LEU A 59 3.34 2.59 4.56
N ASP A 60 2.59 3.64 4.26
CA ASP A 60 1.25 3.52 3.68
C ASP A 60 1.28 2.74 2.34
N ILE A 61 2.30 2.99 1.52
CA ILE A 61 2.49 2.35 0.22
C ILE A 61 3.94 1.87 0.10
N ARG A 62 4.15 0.66 -0.43
CA ARG A 62 5.47 0.12 -0.76
C ARG A 62 5.45 -0.58 -2.10
N ASN A 63 6.47 -0.36 -2.91
CA ASN A 63 6.66 -1.12 -4.15
C ASN A 63 7.82 -2.09 -3.94
N GLU A 64 7.54 -3.39 -3.92
CA GLU A 64 8.54 -4.43 -3.76
C GLU A 64 8.27 -5.57 -4.74
N ASN A 65 9.30 -6.06 -5.42
CA ASN A 65 9.22 -7.21 -6.32
C ASN A 65 8.13 -7.08 -7.42
N GLY A 66 7.90 -5.86 -7.92
CA GLY A 66 6.84 -5.57 -8.90
C GLY A 66 5.42 -5.61 -8.33
N ILE A 67 5.28 -5.69 -7.00
CA ILE A 67 4.00 -5.67 -6.30
C ILE A 67 3.87 -4.34 -5.55
N LYS A 68 2.75 -3.63 -5.80
CA LYS A 68 2.39 -2.44 -5.04
C LYS A 68 1.59 -2.85 -3.82
N TRP A 69 2.22 -2.77 -2.66
CA TRP A 69 1.66 -3.06 -1.34
C TRP A 69 1.03 -1.82 -0.73
N TYR A 70 -0.18 -1.98 -0.21
CA TYR A 70 -0.94 -0.97 0.51
C TYR A 70 -1.15 -1.43 1.95
N LEU A 71 -0.82 -0.57 2.91
CA LEU A 71 -1.11 -0.81 4.32
C LEU A 71 -2.63 -0.77 4.51
N LYS A 72 -3.21 -1.86 4.99
CA LYS A 72 -4.63 -1.91 5.37
C LYS A 72 -4.87 -1.50 6.81
N GLY A 73 -3.90 -1.77 7.68
CA GLY A 73 -3.96 -1.41 9.08
C GLY A 73 -2.82 -2.04 9.86
N PHE A 74 -2.66 -1.64 11.11
CA PHE A 74 -1.69 -2.23 12.02
C PHE A 74 -2.30 -2.43 13.40
N LYS A 75 -1.82 -3.43 14.13
CA LYS A 75 -2.17 -3.66 15.53
C LYS A 75 -0.92 -3.87 16.37
N LYS A 76 -1.02 -3.60 17.67
CA LYS A 76 0.03 -3.90 18.63
C LYS A 76 -0.05 -5.37 19.06
N LEU A 77 1.08 -6.06 19.07
CA LEU A 77 1.23 -7.44 19.53
C LEU A 77 1.86 -7.43 20.92
N TYR A 78 1.04 -7.64 21.95
CA TYR A 78 1.52 -7.72 23.33
C TYR A 78 2.27 -9.03 23.63
N VAL A 79 1.97 -10.09 22.86
CA VAL A 79 2.58 -11.42 23.04
C VAL A 79 4.06 -11.48 22.64
N CYS A 80 4.55 -10.49 21.90
CA CYS A 80 5.89 -10.46 21.32
C CYS A 80 6.85 -9.49 22.00
N GLY A 81 6.37 -8.75 23.01
CA GLY A 81 7.12 -7.69 23.69
C GLY A 81 6.35 -6.36 23.72
N MET A 82 6.85 -5.40 24.51
CA MET A 82 6.12 -4.17 24.81
C MET A 82 5.93 -3.22 23.61
N ASN A 83 6.64 -3.41 22.49
CA ASN A 83 6.66 -2.47 21.36
C ASN A 83 6.58 -3.11 19.98
N VAL A 84 6.09 -4.35 19.89
CA VAL A 84 5.94 -5.02 18.60
C VAL A 84 4.58 -4.69 17.99
N TYR A 85 4.59 -4.29 16.73
CA TYR A 85 3.40 -4.03 15.94
C TYR A 85 3.40 -4.94 14.71
N VAL A 86 2.20 -5.33 14.28
CA VAL A 86 1.97 -6.02 13.01
C VAL A 86 1.13 -5.16 12.09
N GLY A 87 1.66 -4.88 10.91
CA GLY A 87 0.95 -4.23 9.82
C GLY A 87 0.46 -5.26 8.81
N LYS A 88 -0.82 -5.23 8.47
CA LYS A 88 -1.39 -5.99 7.35
C LYS A 88 -1.21 -5.19 6.06
N TYR A 89 -0.60 -5.81 5.07
CA TYR A 89 -0.40 -5.26 3.74
C TYR A 89 -1.15 -6.10 2.73
N GLU A 90 -1.81 -5.41 1.79
CA GLU A 90 -2.41 -6.04 0.62
C GLU A 90 -1.76 -5.44 -0.63
N GLY A 91 -1.24 -6.29 -1.50
CA GLY A 91 -0.51 -5.93 -2.68
C GLY A 91 -1.17 -6.42 -3.95
N LYS A 92 -1.00 -5.65 -5.02
CA LYS A 92 -1.34 -6.09 -6.37
C LYS A 92 -0.11 -5.99 -7.26
N LYS A 93 0.13 -7.03 -8.07
CA LYS A 93 1.19 -7.01 -9.07
C LYS A 93 0.88 -5.93 -10.11
N ILE A 94 1.88 -5.13 -10.43
CA ILE A 94 1.82 -4.05 -11.42
C ILE A 94 2.33 -4.58 -12.76
#